data_AF-A0A8C0BEJ4-F1
#
_entry.id   AF-A0A8C0BEJ4-F1
#
_cell.length_a   1.000
_cell.length_b   1.000
_cell.length_c   1.000
_cell.angle_alpha   90.00
_cell.angle_beta   90.00
_cell.angle_gamma   90.00
#
_symmetry.space_group_name_H-M   'P 1'
#
loop_
_entity.id
_entity.type
_entity.pdbx_description
1 polymer ?
#
loop_
_entity_poly.entity_id
_entity_poly.type
_entity_poly.pdbx_seq_one_letter_code
_entity_poly.pdbx_strand_id
1 'polypeptide(L)'
;MDPTRISKEHAHCVRTLFGHQENTDLHDTSFENQEGKLMPESCRSMKQALQRAVQKVNELSHAARSQKVRSPAALGMDLYKRNKPEKQPFAHLIIDDKNIPSGTRKVNLTSWHHDKGQANLSNMTFNDGKLIVNQDGFYYLYANICFRHHETSGNLTKRGLQLMVYMTKTNLKIRRSDVLMKGGSTKYWSGNSEFHFYSVNVGGFFKLKSGEMISIQVSNPLLLDSSQEATYFGAFKVRDLD
;
A
#
# COMPACT_ATOMS: atom_id res chain seq x y z
N MET A 1 0.47 -43.96 -15.60
CA MET A 1 1.59 -43.02 -15.83
C MET A 1 1.13 -41.66 -15.34
N ASP A 2 1.79 -41.11 -14.32
CA ASP A 2 1.44 -39.80 -13.74
C ASP A 2 1.79 -38.67 -14.74
N PRO A 3 0.82 -37.85 -15.19
CA PRO A 3 1.05 -36.78 -16.16
C PRO A 3 1.95 -35.65 -15.64
N THR A 4 2.29 -35.63 -14.35
CA THR A 4 3.19 -34.65 -13.74
C THR A 4 4.64 -35.12 -13.62
N ARG A 5 4.93 -36.38 -13.98
CA ARG A 5 6.28 -36.94 -13.86
C ARG A 5 7.17 -36.49 -15.02
N ILE A 6 8.13 -35.61 -14.72
CA ILE A 6 9.16 -35.17 -15.68
C ILE A 6 9.92 -36.40 -16.20
N SER A 7 9.95 -36.56 -17.53
CA SER A 7 10.73 -37.61 -18.19
C SER A 7 12.20 -37.52 -17.79
N LYS A 8 12.87 -38.66 -17.63
CA LYS A 8 14.31 -38.73 -17.32
C LYS A 8 15.15 -37.91 -18.31
N GLU A 9 14.71 -37.82 -19.56
CA GLU A 9 15.36 -37.04 -20.62
C GLU A 9 15.25 -35.52 -20.39
N HIS A 10 14.08 -35.05 -19.95
CA HIS A 10 13.86 -33.64 -19.59
C HIS A 10 14.66 -33.26 -18.33
N ALA A 11 14.70 -34.14 -17.33
CA ALA A 11 15.50 -33.93 -16.13
C ALA A 11 17.01 -33.88 -16.43
N HIS A 12 17.49 -34.73 -17.36
CA HIS A 12 18.87 -34.69 -17.85
C HIS A 12 19.17 -33.37 -18.56
N CYS A 13 18.30 -32.90 -19.45
CA CYS A 13 18.46 -31.64 -20.16
C CYS A 13 18.60 -30.44 -19.21
N VAL A 14 17.72 -30.33 -18.21
CA VAL A 14 17.77 -29.27 -17.20
C VAL A 14 19.07 -29.37 -16.40
N ARG A 15 19.48 -30.57 -15.98
CA ARG A 15 20.73 -30.75 -15.23
C ARG A 15 21.96 -30.34 -16.05
N THR A 16 22.03 -30.66 -17.35
CA THR A 16 23.17 -30.22 -18.17
C THR A 16 23.12 -28.73 -18.50
N LEU A 17 21.94 -28.12 -18.60
CA LEU A 17 21.81 -26.68 -18.86
C LEU A 17 22.14 -25.82 -17.64
N PHE A 18 21.82 -26.27 -16.43
CA PHE A 18 21.93 -25.47 -15.20
C PHE A 18 22.91 -26.02 -14.15
N GLY A 19 23.39 -27.25 -14.31
CA GLY A 19 24.23 -27.97 -13.33
C GLY A 19 25.70 -27.56 -13.29
N HIS A 20 26.10 -26.46 -13.93
CA HIS A 20 27.43 -25.86 -13.76
C HIS A 20 27.39 -24.51 -13.04
N GLN A 21 26.27 -24.19 -12.41
CA GLN A 21 26.08 -22.92 -11.69
C GLN A 21 26.26 -23.06 -10.17
N GLU A 22 27.25 -23.86 -9.75
CA GLU A 22 27.85 -23.79 -8.41
C GLU A 22 29.37 -23.53 -8.55
N ASN A 23 29.70 -22.34 -9.04
CA ASN A 23 30.91 -21.60 -8.68
C ASN A 23 30.80 -20.21 -9.30
N THR A 24 30.29 -19.26 -8.53
CA THR A 24 30.48 -17.84 -8.81
C THR A 24 31.93 -17.50 -8.47
N ASP A 25 32.83 -17.61 -9.45
CA ASP A 25 33.95 -16.70 -9.58
C ASP A 25 34.38 -16.62 -11.06
N LEU A 26 34.62 -15.39 -11.50
CA LEU A 26 34.97 -15.01 -12.87
C LEU A 26 36.19 -15.80 -13.36
N HIS A 27 36.04 -16.53 -14.47
CA HIS A 27 37.02 -16.44 -15.55
C HIS A 27 36.48 -16.98 -16.88
N ASP A 28 36.65 -16.15 -17.90
CA ASP A 28 36.61 -16.51 -19.32
C ASP A 28 37.64 -17.60 -19.57
N THR A 29 37.20 -18.83 -19.81
CA THR A 29 38.01 -19.89 -20.42
C THR A 29 37.14 -20.83 -21.25
N SER A 30 37.46 -20.88 -22.53
CA SER A 30 37.06 -21.92 -23.45
C SER A 30 37.59 -23.27 -22.97
N PHE A 31 36.71 -24.13 -22.47
CA PHE A 31 36.96 -25.56 -22.43
C PHE A 31 35.71 -26.29 -22.92
N GLU A 32 35.75 -26.67 -24.19
CA GLU A 32 34.87 -27.68 -24.77
C GLU A 32 35.07 -29.01 -24.02
N ASN A 33 34.31 -29.21 -22.96
CA ASN A 33 34.23 -30.53 -22.33
C ASN A 33 33.28 -31.43 -23.12
N GLN A 34 33.76 -32.64 -23.38
CA GLN A 34 33.27 -33.66 -24.32
C GLN A 34 31.89 -34.28 -24.01
N GLU A 35 30.95 -33.54 -23.42
CA GLU A 35 29.54 -33.96 -23.28
C GLU A 35 28.60 -33.33 -24.32
N GLY A 36 29.12 -32.46 -25.20
CA GLY A 36 28.35 -31.81 -26.27
C GLY A 36 27.88 -32.72 -27.40
N LYS A 37 28.30 -33.99 -27.46
CA LYS A 37 28.08 -34.88 -28.62
C LYS A 37 26.84 -35.78 -28.57
N LEU A 38 26.07 -35.82 -27.48
CA LEU A 38 24.82 -36.59 -27.39
C LEU A 38 23.69 -35.81 -26.71
N MET A 39 23.57 -34.51 -27.01
CA MET A 39 22.40 -33.74 -26.59
C MET A 39 21.21 -33.98 -27.52
N PRO A 40 20.05 -34.46 -27.01
CA PRO A 40 18.83 -34.60 -27.82
C PRO A 40 18.43 -33.27 -28.45
N GLU A 41 17.88 -33.31 -29.67
CA GLU A 41 17.49 -32.10 -30.42
C GLU A 41 16.51 -31.21 -29.63
N SER A 42 15.62 -31.83 -28.85
CA SER A 42 14.69 -31.13 -27.95
C SER A 42 15.42 -30.25 -26.92
N CYS A 43 16.54 -30.74 -26.37
CA CYS A 43 17.35 -29.98 -25.41
C CYS A 43 18.12 -28.84 -26.09
N ARG A 44 18.59 -29.08 -27.32
CA ARG A 44 19.27 -28.05 -28.13
C ARG A 44 18.32 -26.89 -28.47
N SER A 45 17.08 -27.21 -28.84
CA SER A 45 16.04 -26.21 -29.09
C SER A 45 15.73 -25.38 -27.83
N MET A 46 15.63 -26.04 -26.67
CA MET A 46 15.40 -25.35 -25.39
C MET A 46 16.55 -24.40 -25.02
N LYS A 47 17.81 -24.84 -25.22
CA LYS A 47 19.00 -24.00 -25.02
C LYS A 47 18.95 -22.73 -25.88
N GLN A 48 18.63 -22.88 -27.17
CA GLN A 48 18.54 -21.75 -28.10
C GLN A 48 17.41 -20.78 -27.72
N ALA A 49 16.25 -21.31 -27.31
CA ALA A 49 15.14 -20.47 -26.85
C ALA A 49 15.51 -19.65 -25.60
N LEU A 50 16.20 -20.25 -24.63
CA LEU A 50 16.68 -19.57 -23.44
C LEU A 50 17.73 -18.50 -23.76
N GLN A 51 18.69 -18.81 -24.64
CA GLN A 51 19.71 -17.84 -25.08
C GLN A 51 19.08 -16.63 -25.78
N ARG A 52 18.07 -16.85 -26.63
CA ARG A 52 17.31 -15.75 -27.27
C ARG A 52 16.55 -14.91 -26.25
N ALA A 53 15.96 -15.55 -25.22
CA ALA A 53 15.28 -14.83 -24.15
C ALA A 53 16.26 -13.95 -23.34
N VAL A 54 17.44 -14.47 -23.01
CA VAL A 54 18.49 -13.72 -22.30
C VAL A 54 19.00 -12.55 -23.16
N GLN A 55 19.24 -12.76 -24.45
CA GLN A 55 19.62 -11.67 -25.37
C GLN A 55 18.53 -10.59 -25.42
N LYS A 56 17.26 -10.97 -25.52
CA LYS A 56 16.14 -10.03 -25.55
C LYS A 56 16.02 -9.21 -24.25
N VAL A 57 16.28 -9.82 -23.09
CA VAL A 57 16.32 -9.11 -21.80
C VAL A 57 17.50 -8.13 -21.75
N ASN A 58 18.67 -8.51 -22.27
CA ASN A 58 19.82 -7.60 -22.37
C ASN A 58 19.58 -6.44 -23.35
N GLU A 59 18.92 -6.67 -24.49
CA GLU A 59 18.55 -5.60 -25.42
C GLU A 59 17.56 -4.61 -24.78
N LEU A 60 16.57 -5.11 -24.04
CA LEU A 60 15.63 -4.26 -23.30
C LEU A 60 16.33 -3.47 -22.18
N SER A 61 17.34 -4.05 -21.51
CA SER A 61 18.11 -3.35 -20.48
C SER A 61 19.01 -2.26 -21.07
N HIS A 62 19.60 -2.49 -22.26
CA HIS A 62 20.34 -1.48 -23.00
C HIS A 62 19.43 -0.38 -23.56
N ALA A 63 18.23 -0.70 -24.06
CA ALA A 63 17.24 0.30 -24.50
C ALA A 63 16.75 1.17 -23.34
N ALA A 64 16.53 0.59 -22.15
CA ALA A 64 16.18 1.33 -20.94
C ALA A 64 17.33 2.23 -20.44
N ARG A 65 18.59 1.82 -20.62
CA ARG A 65 19.77 2.65 -20.31
C ARG A 65 20.00 3.76 -21.35
N SER A 66 19.71 3.52 -22.62
CA SER A 66 19.95 4.49 -23.70
C SER A 66 18.95 5.65 -23.73
N GLN A 67 17.80 5.54 -23.05
CA GLN A 67 16.86 6.66 -22.87
C GLN A 67 17.24 7.63 -21.75
N LYS A 68 18.38 7.44 -21.07
CA LYS A 68 18.79 8.27 -19.93
C LYS A 68 20.14 8.98 -20.12
N VAL A 69 20.53 9.40 -21.33
CA VAL A 69 21.52 10.48 -21.50
C VAL A 69 21.28 11.23 -22.82
N ARG A 70 20.77 12.47 -22.73
CA ARG A 70 21.20 13.57 -23.61
C ARG A 70 20.84 14.92 -22.97
N SER A 71 21.77 15.46 -22.19
CA SER A 71 21.75 16.87 -21.77
C SER A 71 22.55 17.67 -22.81
N PRO A 72 21.99 18.70 -23.46
CA PRO A 72 22.80 19.69 -24.14
C PRO A 72 23.42 20.62 -23.10
N ALA A 73 24.74 20.78 -23.17
CA ALA A 73 25.47 21.75 -22.37
C ALA A 73 25.05 23.19 -22.73
N ALA A 74 24.85 23.98 -21.68
CA ALA A 74 25.11 25.42 -21.56
C ALA A 74 24.89 26.30 -22.80
N LEU A 75 23.69 26.88 -22.91
CA LEU A 75 23.44 28.27 -23.33
C LEU A 75 21.95 28.58 -23.06
N GLY A 76 21.67 29.34 -22.00
CA GLY A 76 20.31 29.75 -21.62
C GLY A 76 19.85 29.33 -20.22
N MET A 77 20.67 29.54 -19.19
CA MET A 77 20.17 29.59 -17.81
C MET A 77 19.50 30.94 -17.61
N ASP A 78 18.18 31.05 -17.85
CA ASP A 78 17.31 32.00 -17.11
C ASP A 78 15.79 31.90 -17.38
N LEU A 79 15.28 30.98 -18.21
CA LEU A 79 13.84 30.90 -18.51
C LEU A 79 13.14 29.59 -18.15
N TYR A 80 13.79 28.68 -17.43
CA TYR A 80 13.17 27.44 -16.96
C TYR A 80 13.17 27.29 -15.44
N LYS A 81 12.64 28.30 -14.73
CA LYS A 81 11.82 27.99 -13.54
C LYS A 81 10.49 27.42 -14.04
N ARG A 82 10.51 26.20 -14.57
CA ARG A 82 9.29 25.37 -14.56
C ARG A 82 9.00 25.16 -13.09
N ASN A 83 8.06 25.93 -12.54
CA ASN A 83 7.45 25.62 -11.26
C ASN A 83 7.16 24.12 -11.30
N LYS A 84 7.75 23.35 -10.37
CA LYS A 84 7.32 21.96 -10.19
C LYS A 84 5.79 22.00 -10.12
N PRO A 85 5.05 21.15 -10.86
CA PRO A 85 3.61 21.09 -10.69
C PRO A 85 3.36 20.93 -9.19
N GLU A 86 2.57 21.85 -8.63
CA GLU A 86 2.27 21.85 -7.22
C GLU A 86 1.72 20.46 -6.88
N LYS A 87 2.35 19.78 -5.90
CA LYS A 87 1.97 18.40 -5.60
C LYS A 87 0.48 18.38 -5.25
N GLN A 88 -0.28 17.49 -5.87
CA GLN A 88 -1.71 17.40 -5.57
C GLN A 88 -1.90 17.06 -4.08
N PRO A 89 -2.78 17.77 -3.34
CA PRO A 89 -3.03 17.46 -1.94
C PRO A 89 -3.62 16.07 -1.77
N PHE A 90 -2.98 15.23 -0.95
CA PHE A 90 -3.50 13.95 -0.52
C PHE A 90 -2.93 13.53 0.83
N ALA A 91 -3.63 12.62 1.50
CA ALA A 91 -3.16 11.94 2.69
C ALA A 91 -3.74 10.52 2.74
N HIS A 92 -2.90 9.59 3.20
CA HIS A 92 -3.28 8.26 3.66
C HIS A 92 -2.63 8.08 5.04
N LEU A 93 -3.48 7.99 6.07
CA LEU A 93 -3.08 7.98 7.47
C LEU A 93 -3.47 6.64 8.08
N ILE A 94 -2.54 6.06 8.83
CA ILE A 94 -2.67 4.71 9.37
C ILE A 94 -2.66 4.79 10.89
N ILE A 95 -3.47 3.98 11.56
CA ILE A 95 -3.57 4.04 13.03
C ILE A 95 -2.20 3.82 13.69
N ASP A 96 -1.92 4.58 14.75
CA ASP A 96 -0.75 4.33 15.61
C ASP A 96 -1.14 3.32 16.69
N ASP A 97 -0.59 2.11 16.58
CA ASP A 97 -0.90 0.96 17.43
C ASP A 97 -0.58 1.20 18.92
N LYS A 98 0.41 2.05 19.21
CA LYS A 98 0.85 2.34 20.58
C LYS A 98 -0.09 3.26 21.35
N ASN A 99 -0.96 3.99 20.64
CA ASN A 99 -1.73 5.09 21.20
C ASN A 99 -3.25 4.93 20.98
N ILE A 100 -3.72 3.68 20.88
CA ILE A 100 -5.14 3.36 20.78
C ILE A 100 -5.81 3.51 22.17
N PRO A 101 -6.89 4.30 22.31
CA PRO A 101 -7.57 4.46 23.59
C PRO A 101 -8.18 3.14 24.10
N SER A 102 -7.91 2.75 25.35
CA SER A 102 -8.36 1.47 25.93
C SER A 102 -9.84 1.46 26.40
N GLY A 103 -10.63 2.46 26.02
CA GLY A 103 -12.02 2.61 26.46
C GLY A 103 -13.06 1.87 25.60
N THR A 104 -14.30 1.80 26.09
CA THR A 104 -15.45 1.31 25.29
C THR A 104 -16.41 2.41 24.84
N ARG A 105 -16.14 3.67 25.23
CA ARG A 105 -16.94 4.83 24.83
C ARG A 105 -16.53 5.34 23.46
N LYS A 106 -17.38 6.18 22.85
CA LYS A 106 -17.03 6.90 21.63
C LYS A 106 -15.90 7.91 21.91
N VAL A 107 -14.84 7.90 21.11
CA VAL A 107 -13.68 8.79 21.25
C VAL A 107 -13.22 9.31 19.89
N ASN A 108 -12.48 10.43 19.89
CA ASN A 108 -11.67 10.83 18.73
C ASN A 108 -10.39 9.98 18.72
N LEU A 109 -10.00 9.48 17.56
CA LEU A 109 -8.70 8.86 17.35
C LEU A 109 -7.68 9.92 16.96
N THR A 110 -6.67 10.13 17.81
CA THR A 110 -5.74 11.25 17.69
C THR A 110 -4.34 10.88 17.22
N SER A 111 -4.02 9.59 17.18
CA SER A 111 -2.67 9.13 16.85
C SER A 111 -2.69 8.33 15.56
N TRP A 112 -2.04 8.88 14.55
CA TRP A 112 -1.96 8.31 13.21
C TRP A 112 -0.56 8.53 12.63
N HIS A 113 -0.02 7.52 11.95
CA HIS A 113 1.18 7.64 11.15
C HIS A 113 0.86 8.34 9.82
N HIS A 114 1.79 9.20 9.37
CA HIS A 114 1.69 9.96 8.12
C HIS A 114 2.95 9.86 7.24
N ASP A 115 4.01 9.24 7.74
CA ASP A 115 5.35 9.19 7.16
C ASP A 115 6.03 7.81 7.26
N LYS A 116 5.28 6.76 7.63
CA LYS A 116 5.79 5.40 7.85
C LYS A 116 4.87 4.34 7.25
N GLY A 117 5.44 3.20 6.87
CA GLY A 117 4.69 2.10 6.27
C GLY A 117 4.04 2.53 4.96
N GLN A 118 2.74 2.27 4.81
CA GLN A 118 1.96 2.74 3.67
C GLN A 118 1.42 4.18 3.85
N ALA A 119 1.66 4.81 5.00
CA ALA A 119 1.19 6.16 5.27
C ALA A 119 1.96 7.19 4.45
N ASN A 120 1.24 8.17 3.93
CA ASN A 120 1.81 9.21 3.08
C ASN A 120 0.97 10.48 3.16
N LEU A 121 1.61 11.63 3.08
CA LEU A 121 0.95 12.92 3.16
C LEU A 121 1.66 13.94 2.27
N SER A 122 0.89 14.65 1.46
CA SER A 122 1.40 15.68 0.55
C SER A 122 0.46 16.87 0.49
N ASN A 123 0.98 18.08 0.64
CA ASN A 123 0.22 19.34 0.58
C ASN A 123 -1.05 19.37 1.45
N MET A 124 -0.99 18.67 2.57
CA MET A 124 -1.91 18.70 3.70
C MET A 124 -1.04 18.72 4.98
N THR A 125 -1.63 18.94 6.15
CA THR A 125 -0.88 18.91 7.43
C THR A 125 -1.58 17.97 8.38
N PHE A 126 -0.84 17.17 9.15
CA PHE A 126 -1.42 16.37 10.24
C PHE A 126 -0.91 16.90 11.57
N ASN A 127 -1.83 17.29 12.47
CA ASN A 127 -1.50 17.81 13.79
C ASN A 127 -2.62 17.46 14.79
N ASP A 128 -2.25 17.01 15.99
CA ASP A 128 -3.19 16.74 17.09
C ASP A 128 -4.40 15.89 16.65
N GLY A 129 -4.15 14.78 15.95
CA GLY A 129 -5.22 13.88 15.51
C GLY A 129 -6.07 14.37 14.35
N LYS A 130 -5.71 15.48 13.73
CA LYS A 130 -6.51 16.15 12.71
C LYS A 130 -5.72 16.29 11.43
N LEU A 131 -6.34 15.86 10.33
CA LEU A 131 -5.87 16.14 8.98
C LEU A 131 -6.38 17.53 8.57
N ILE A 132 -5.47 18.48 8.45
CA ILE A 132 -5.71 19.87 8.10
C ILE A 132 -5.57 20.02 6.59
N VAL A 133 -6.60 20.58 5.98
CA VAL A 133 -6.63 20.94 4.56
C VAL A 133 -5.84 22.23 4.35
N ASN A 134 -4.85 22.24 3.46
CA ASN A 134 -4.03 23.43 3.19
C ASN A 134 -4.47 24.19 1.93
N GLN A 135 -5.24 23.56 1.04
CA GLN A 135 -5.74 24.16 -0.19
C GLN A 135 -7.25 23.99 -0.31
N ASP A 136 -7.93 25.00 -0.84
CA ASP A 136 -9.35 24.92 -1.18
C ASP A 136 -9.57 23.90 -2.31
N GLY A 137 -10.65 23.13 -2.24
CA GLY A 137 -11.00 22.20 -3.29
C GLY A 137 -12.14 21.25 -2.94
N PHE A 138 -12.48 20.41 -3.90
CA PHE A 138 -13.28 19.23 -3.65
C PHE A 138 -12.39 18.03 -3.41
N TYR A 139 -12.66 17.32 -2.32
CA TYR A 139 -11.87 16.18 -1.87
C TYR A 139 -12.74 14.94 -1.83
N TYR A 140 -12.17 13.82 -2.27
CA TYR A 140 -12.70 12.52 -1.89
C TYR A 140 -12.08 12.12 -0.55
N LEU A 141 -12.94 11.91 0.44
CA LEU A 141 -12.57 11.44 1.77
C LEU A 141 -12.94 9.98 1.91
N TYR A 142 -12.11 9.20 2.60
CA TYR A 142 -12.38 7.79 2.88
C TYR A 142 -11.84 7.36 4.24
N ALA A 143 -12.43 6.33 4.81
CA ALA A 143 -11.94 5.66 6.01
C ALA A 143 -12.34 4.19 6.00
N ASN A 144 -11.38 3.32 6.33
CA ASN A 144 -11.62 1.91 6.62
C ASN A 144 -11.23 1.65 8.07
N ILE A 145 -12.18 1.18 8.88
CA ILE A 145 -11.99 0.91 10.31
C ILE A 145 -12.37 -0.53 10.57
N CYS A 146 -11.42 -1.32 11.08
CA CYS A 146 -11.65 -2.70 11.43
C CYS A 146 -11.74 -2.85 12.95
N PHE A 147 -12.74 -3.60 13.38
CA PHE A 147 -12.91 -4.05 14.74
C PHE A 147 -12.63 -5.54 14.81
N ARG A 148 -11.88 -5.99 15.81
CA ARG A 148 -11.65 -7.41 16.08
C ARG A 148 -11.66 -7.73 17.56
N HIS A 149 -11.94 -8.99 17.86
CA HIS A 149 -11.86 -9.53 19.22
C HIS A 149 -11.44 -10.99 19.15
N HIS A 150 -10.51 -11.37 20.02
CA HIS A 150 -10.15 -12.77 20.25
C HIS A 150 -10.46 -13.10 21.71
N GLU A 151 -10.96 -14.30 21.98
CA GLU A 151 -11.38 -14.73 23.33
C GLU A 151 -10.27 -14.59 24.41
N THR A 152 -9.01 -14.74 24.01
CA THR A 152 -7.84 -14.55 24.90
C THR A 152 -7.67 -13.11 25.38
N SER A 153 -8.36 -12.14 24.76
CA SER A 153 -8.38 -10.73 25.17
C SER A 153 -9.40 -10.46 26.29
N GLY A 154 -10.08 -11.50 26.79
CA GLY A 154 -11.07 -11.43 27.87
C GLY A 154 -12.51 -11.38 27.37
N ASN A 155 -13.47 -11.52 28.28
CA ASN A 155 -14.89 -11.60 27.90
C ASN A 155 -15.50 -10.23 27.58
N LEU A 156 -16.27 -10.17 26.48
CA LEU A 156 -17.10 -9.00 26.15
C LEU A 156 -18.28 -8.92 27.12
N THR A 157 -18.32 -7.87 27.93
CA THR A 157 -19.36 -7.68 28.98
C THR A 157 -20.71 -7.22 28.43
N LYS A 158 -20.78 -6.76 27.17
CA LYS A 158 -21.99 -6.15 26.58
C LYS A 158 -22.66 -7.09 25.58
N ARG A 159 -23.95 -7.35 25.80
CA ARG A 159 -24.83 -8.12 24.90
C ARG A 159 -25.20 -7.40 23.58
N GLY A 160 -24.61 -6.24 23.29
CA GLY A 160 -24.83 -5.51 22.04
C GLY A 160 -23.74 -4.48 21.82
N LEU A 161 -22.91 -4.69 20.81
CA LEU A 161 -21.84 -3.77 20.44
C LEU A 161 -22.33 -2.87 19.32
N GLN A 162 -22.33 -1.57 19.53
CA GLN A 162 -22.42 -0.62 18.42
C GLN A 162 -21.00 -0.36 17.94
N LEU A 163 -20.70 -0.78 16.71
CA LEU A 163 -19.39 -0.63 16.07
C LEU A 163 -19.54 0.38 14.94
N MET A 164 -19.23 1.64 15.26
CA MET A 164 -19.55 2.82 14.49
C MET A 164 -18.30 3.67 14.24
N VAL A 165 -18.20 4.21 13.03
CA VAL A 165 -17.23 5.22 12.61
C VAL A 165 -17.95 6.51 12.26
N TYR A 166 -17.34 7.65 12.60
CA TYR A 166 -17.79 8.97 12.21
C TYR A 166 -16.59 9.75 11.68
N MET A 167 -16.72 10.31 10.49
CA MET A 167 -15.76 11.27 9.98
C MET A 167 -16.32 12.67 10.21
N THR A 168 -15.58 13.48 10.96
CA THR A 168 -16.02 14.81 11.37
C THR A 168 -15.16 15.88 10.73
N LYS A 169 -15.79 16.96 10.28
CA LYS A 169 -15.12 18.18 9.85
C LYS A 169 -15.25 19.23 10.94
N THR A 170 -14.13 19.83 11.32
CA THR A 170 -14.09 20.94 12.26
C THR A 170 -13.55 22.18 11.58
N ASN A 171 -14.25 23.30 11.77
CA ASN A 171 -13.81 24.62 11.34
C ASN A 171 -13.59 25.49 12.59
N LEU A 172 -12.33 25.73 12.94
CA LEU A 172 -11.98 26.50 14.14
C LEU A 172 -12.41 27.97 14.06
N LYS A 173 -12.46 28.56 12.86
CA LYS A 173 -12.82 29.97 12.67
C LYS A 173 -14.24 30.26 13.13
N ILE A 174 -15.15 29.30 12.92
CA ILE A 174 -16.58 29.41 13.29
C ILE A 174 -16.96 28.48 14.46
N ARG A 175 -15.97 27.83 15.11
CA ARG A 175 -16.16 26.87 16.22
C ARG A 175 -17.24 25.81 15.94
N ARG A 176 -17.30 25.33 14.70
CA ARG A 176 -18.32 24.35 14.25
C ARG A 176 -17.67 23.01 13.96
N SER A 177 -18.35 21.94 14.38
CA SER A 177 -17.98 20.57 14.03
C SER A 177 -19.19 19.84 13.47
N ASP A 178 -19.06 19.27 12.27
CA ASP A 178 -20.11 18.56 11.56
C ASP A 178 -19.67 17.12 11.28
N VAL A 179 -20.59 16.16 11.38
CA VAL A 179 -20.35 14.79 10.90
C VAL A 179 -20.57 14.77 9.39
N LEU A 180 -19.52 14.48 8.62
CA LEU A 180 -19.60 14.34 7.16
C LEU A 180 -20.11 12.97 6.74
N MET A 181 -19.63 11.92 7.42
CA MET A 181 -19.97 10.54 7.13
C MET A 181 -20.10 9.75 8.42
N LYS A 182 -20.99 8.77 8.39
CA LYS A 182 -21.21 7.81 9.48
C LYS A 182 -21.39 6.43 8.86
N GLY A 183 -20.73 5.43 9.44
CA GLY A 183 -20.88 4.04 9.07
C GLY A 183 -20.87 3.15 10.30
N GLY A 184 -21.33 1.91 10.15
CA GLY A 184 -21.27 0.93 11.22
C GLY A 184 -22.53 0.09 11.36
N SER A 185 -22.51 -0.80 12.34
CA SER A 185 -23.60 -1.71 12.66
C SER A 185 -23.60 -2.04 14.13
N THR A 186 -24.78 -2.41 14.64
CA THR A 186 -24.88 -3.19 15.87
C THR A 186 -24.45 -4.62 15.58
N LYS A 187 -23.63 -5.21 16.46
CA LYS A 187 -23.15 -6.59 16.39
C LYS A 187 -23.40 -7.30 17.71
N TYR A 188 -23.68 -8.60 17.60
CA TYR A 188 -23.72 -9.52 18.71
C TYR A 188 -22.52 -10.46 18.58
N TRP A 189 -21.52 -10.26 19.43
CA TRP A 189 -20.29 -11.05 19.47
C TRP A 189 -20.39 -12.00 20.67
N SER A 190 -20.88 -13.21 20.42
CA SER A 190 -21.08 -14.25 21.43
C SER A 190 -19.79 -15.00 21.72
N GLY A 191 -19.56 -15.41 22.98
CA GLY A 191 -18.43 -16.26 23.36
C GLY A 191 -18.41 -17.68 22.77
N ASN A 192 -19.33 -18.01 21.86
CA ASN A 192 -19.34 -19.29 21.14
C ASN A 192 -18.36 -19.32 19.95
N SER A 193 -17.71 -18.19 19.64
CA SER A 193 -16.70 -18.11 18.59
C SER A 193 -15.44 -17.49 19.17
N GLU A 194 -14.30 -18.12 18.89
CA GLU A 194 -12.98 -17.71 19.39
C GLU A 194 -12.58 -16.32 18.85
N PHE A 195 -13.04 -15.98 17.65
CA PHE A 195 -12.66 -14.75 16.96
C PHE A 195 -13.84 -14.04 16.31
N HIS A 196 -13.84 -12.71 16.45
CA HIS A 196 -14.81 -11.84 15.80
C HIS A 196 -14.10 -10.74 15.01
N PHE A 197 -14.68 -10.39 13.86
CA PHE A 197 -14.18 -9.34 12.98
C PHE A 197 -15.33 -8.57 12.35
N TYR A 198 -15.15 -7.26 12.18
CA TYR A 198 -16.07 -6.40 11.46
C TYR A 198 -15.35 -5.17 10.89
N SER A 199 -15.42 -4.98 9.58
CA SER A 199 -14.88 -3.80 8.91
C SER A 199 -15.98 -2.81 8.53
N VAL A 200 -15.64 -1.52 8.61
CA VAL A 200 -16.50 -0.43 8.17
C VAL A 200 -15.72 0.45 7.23
N ASN A 201 -16.19 0.53 5.98
CA ASN A 201 -15.66 1.45 4.98
C ASN A 201 -16.68 2.56 4.70
N VAL A 202 -16.23 3.80 4.71
CA VAL A 202 -17.03 4.97 4.32
C VAL A 202 -16.22 5.84 3.36
N GLY A 203 -16.88 6.42 2.37
CA GLY A 203 -16.25 7.33 1.42
C GLY A 203 -17.25 8.30 0.81
N GLY A 204 -16.78 9.50 0.46
CA GLY A 204 -17.65 10.55 -0.06
C GLY A 204 -16.90 11.77 -0.55
N PHE A 205 -17.60 12.59 -1.32
CA PHE A 205 -17.06 13.77 -1.99
C PHE A 205 -17.50 15.04 -1.28
N PHE A 206 -16.55 15.86 -0.81
CA PHE A 206 -16.83 17.02 0.02
C PHE A 206 -16.06 18.26 -0.44
N LYS A 207 -16.73 19.41 -0.37
CA LYS A 207 -16.09 20.71 -0.48
C LYS A 207 -15.36 21.03 0.82
N LEU A 208 -14.05 21.27 0.74
CA LEU A 208 -13.22 21.65 1.88
C LEU A 208 -12.47 22.94 1.58
N LYS A 209 -12.33 23.76 2.62
CA LYS A 209 -11.54 25.00 2.59
C LYS A 209 -10.26 24.85 3.41
N SER A 210 -9.26 25.65 3.06
CA SER A 210 -8.00 25.75 3.79
C SER A 210 -8.25 26.09 5.27
N GLY A 211 -7.62 25.32 6.15
CA GLY A 211 -7.77 25.37 7.60
C GLY A 211 -8.91 24.51 8.17
N GLU A 212 -9.77 23.91 7.34
CA GLU A 212 -10.72 22.90 7.83
C GLU A 212 -10.00 21.59 8.18
N MET A 213 -10.51 20.92 9.21
CA MET A 213 -9.84 19.79 9.85
C MET A 213 -10.72 18.55 9.81
N ILE A 214 -10.17 17.43 9.37
CA ILE A 214 -10.83 16.13 9.34
C ILE A 214 -10.31 15.28 10.50
N SER A 215 -11.22 14.65 11.23
CA SER A 215 -10.90 13.69 12.29
C SER A 215 -11.84 12.50 12.27
N ILE A 216 -11.40 11.39 12.88
CA ILE A 216 -12.16 10.16 12.99
C ILE A 216 -12.60 9.94 14.44
N GLN A 217 -13.88 9.65 14.63
CA GLN A 217 -14.41 9.11 15.88
C GLN A 217 -14.83 7.66 15.69
N VAL A 218 -14.59 6.85 16.72
CA VAL A 218 -15.05 5.46 16.77
C VAL A 218 -15.69 5.15 18.11
N SER A 219 -16.64 4.23 18.10
CA SER A 219 -17.10 3.52 19.30
C SER A 219 -16.19 2.33 19.61
N ASN A 220 -16.04 1.95 20.88
CA ASN A 220 -15.27 0.78 21.29
C ASN A 220 -13.82 0.75 20.70
N PRO A 221 -13.00 1.79 20.93
CA PRO A 221 -11.63 1.87 20.41
C PRO A 221 -10.73 0.71 20.87
N LEU A 222 -11.00 0.11 22.03
CA LEU A 222 -10.30 -1.10 22.50
C LEU A 222 -10.39 -2.29 21.52
N LEU A 223 -11.42 -2.31 20.68
CA LEU A 223 -11.64 -3.38 19.70
C LEU A 223 -11.02 -3.08 18.34
N LEU A 224 -10.29 -1.98 18.16
CA LEU A 224 -9.69 -1.66 16.86
C LEU A 224 -8.60 -2.66 16.48
N ASP A 225 -8.60 -3.01 15.20
CA ASP A 225 -7.46 -3.68 14.59
C ASP A 225 -6.37 -2.66 14.28
N SER A 226 -5.18 -2.87 14.82
CA SER A 226 -4.03 -1.97 14.70
C SER A 226 -3.20 -2.20 13.44
N SER A 227 -3.53 -3.21 12.62
CA SER A 227 -2.82 -3.47 11.37
C SER A 227 -3.01 -2.34 10.35
N GLN A 228 -1.95 -2.07 9.59
CA GLN A 228 -1.90 -0.92 8.68
C GLN A 228 -2.92 -1.02 7.53
N GLU A 229 -3.23 -2.23 7.08
CA GLU A 229 -4.22 -2.57 6.07
C GLU A 229 -5.66 -2.61 6.61
N ALA A 230 -5.84 -2.48 7.92
CA ALA A 230 -7.12 -2.66 8.59
C ALA A 230 -7.73 -1.32 9.02
N THR A 231 -6.97 -0.44 9.67
CA THR A 231 -7.49 0.83 10.21
C THR A 231 -6.71 2.02 9.67
N TYR A 232 -7.34 2.75 8.74
CA TYR A 232 -6.76 3.90 8.07
C TYR A 232 -7.85 4.88 7.61
N PHE A 233 -7.45 6.13 7.35
CA PHE A 233 -8.29 7.10 6.67
C PHE A 233 -7.47 8.02 5.78
N GLY A 234 -8.12 8.68 4.83
CA GLY A 234 -7.41 9.54 3.92
C GLY A 234 -8.30 10.49 3.13
N ALA A 235 -7.61 11.28 2.32
CA ALA A 235 -8.20 12.29 1.47
C ALA A 235 -7.35 12.48 0.23
N PHE A 236 -7.95 12.84 -0.89
CA PHE A 236 -7.22 13.43 -2.02
C PHE A 236 -8.08 14.48 -2.72
N LYS A 237 -7.44 15.57 -3.14
CA LYS A 237 -8.09 16.64 -3.88
C LYS A 237 -8.42 16.15 -5.29
N VAL A 238 -9.67 16.28 -5.70
CA VAL A 238 -10.16 15.87 -7.02
C VAL A 238 -10.16 17.05 -7.98
N ARG A 239 -10.60 18.23 -7.53
CA ARG A 239 -10.62 19.46 -8.33
C ARG A 239 -10.62 20.72 -7.45
N ASP A 240 -10.31 21.86 -8.06
CA ASP A 240 -10.39 23.17 -7.42
C ASP A 240 -11.83 23.61 -7.15
N LEU A 241 -11.98 24.62 -6.28
CA LEU A 241 -13.23 25.37 -6.19
C LEU A 241 -13.27 26.35 -7.36
N ASP A 242 -14.38 26.36 -8.07
CA ASP A 242 -14.65 27.34 -9.13
C ASP A 242 -14.65 28.78 -8.56
#